data_AF-D3T140-F1
#
_entry.id   AF-D3T140-F1
#
_cell.length_a   1.000
_cell.length_b   1.000
_cell.length_c   1.000
_cell.angle_alpha   90.00
_cell.angle_beta   90.00
_cell.angle_gamma   90.00
#
_symmetry.space_group_name_H-M   'P 1'
#
loop_
_entity.id
_entity.type
_entity.pdbx_description
1 polymer ?
#
loop_
_entity_poly.entity_id
_entity_poly.type
_entity_poly.pdbx_seq_one_letter_code
_entity_poly.pdbx_strand_id
1 'polypeptide(L)' 'MSQTAEKKASNETPEHAREIGHDEFDPIGTLTLIGVYFLILVFLWFFMYFVEFLGNDPTVVGGTLVLLATGERLL' A
#
# COMPACT_ATOMS: atom_id res chain seq x y z
N MET A 1 57.55 27.49 2.46
CA MET A 1 56.94 26.18 2.14
C MET A 1 55.44 26.35 2.17
N SER A 2 54.80 26.30 0.99
CA SER A 2 53.41 26.73 0.74
C SER A 2 52.47 25.54 0.50
N GLN A 3 52.22 24.72 1.51
CA GLN A 3 51.20 23.67 1.45
C GLN A 3 50.25 23.75 2.65
N THR A 4 49.63 24.93 2.82
CA THR A 4 48.26 25.03 3.33
C THR A 4 47.38 25.18 2.10
N ALA A 5 47.07 24.09 1.38
CA ALA A 5 45.99 24.00 0.38
C ALA A 5 46.05 22.69 -0.44
N GLU A 6 46.11 21.51 0.18
CA GLU A 6 45.78 20.28 -0.55
C GLU A 6 44.67 19.50 0.15
N LYS A 7 43.46 19.94 -0.14
CA LYS A 7 42.41 19.06 -0.65
C LYS A 7 41.91 17.97 0.31
N LYS A 8 41.35 18.42 1.44
CA LYS A 8 40.13 17.81 2.02
C LYS A 8 38.92 18.07 1.10
N ALA A 9 39.06 17.78 -0.19
CA ALA A 9 37.96 17.55 -1.09
C ALA A 9 37.86 16.03 -1.22
N SER A 10 37.47 15.40 -0.10
CA SER A 10 36.94 14.05 -0.07
C SER A 10 35.58 14.11 -0.76
N ASN A 11 35.66 14.20 -2.09
CA ASN A 11 34.73 13.69 -3.07
C ASN A 11 33.32 13.43 -2.55
N GLU A 12 32.46 14.44 -2.64
CA GLU A 12 31.01 14.24 -2.75
C GLU A 12 30.75 13.52 -4.09
N THR A 13 30.98 12.20 -4.10
CA THR A 13 30.47 11.34 -5.17
C THR A 13 28.98 11.20 -4.90
N PRO A 14 28.08 11.45 -5.86
CA PRO A 14 26.68 11.10 -5.70
C PRO A 14 26.63 9.61 -5.38
N GLU A 15 26.16 9.29 -4.18
CA GLU A 15 26.08 7.93 -3.66
C GLU A 15 25.41 7.05 -4.72
N HIS A 16 26.22 6.11 -5.18
CA HIS A 16 26.07 5.28 -6.35
C HIS A 16 24.64 4.71 -6.46
N ALA A 17 23.92 5.02 -7.53
CA ALA A 17 22.78 4.22 -7.96
C ALA A 17 23.32 2.83 -8.32
N ARG A 18 23.46 1.97 -7.30
CA ARG A 18 23.93 0.60 -7.42
C ARG A 18 22.83 -0.18 -8.14
N GLU A 19 23.13 -0.62 -9.36
CA GLU A 19 22.27 -1.57 -10.08
C GLU A 19 22.14 -2.82 -9.22
N ILE A 20 20.93 -3.09 -8.72
CA ILE A 20 20.67 -4.28 -7.90
C ILE A 20 20.53 -5.47 -8.86
N GLY A 21 21.38 -6.48 -8.68
CA GLY A 21 21.28 -7.71 -9.43
C GLY A 21 19.99 -8.46 -9.08
N HIS A 22 19.36 -9.12 -10.06
CA HIS A 22 18.12 -9.90 -9.82
C HIS A 22 18.37 -11.12 -8.90
N ASP A 23 19.62 -11.51 -8.76
CA ASP A 23 20.16 -12.50 -7.82
C ASP A 23 20.19 -12.03 -6.36
N GLU A 24 20.17 -10.72 -6.12
CA GLU A 24 20.06 -10.13 -4.78
C GLU A 24 18.58 -10.01 -4.32
N PHE A 25 17.61 -10.26 -5.20
CA PHE A 25 16.19 -10.23 -4.87
C PHE A 25 15.76 -11.50 -4.13
N ASP A 26 15.21 -11.35 -2.92
CA ASP A 26 14.57 -12.44 -2.20
C ASP A 26 13.05 -12.48 -2.48
N PRO A 27 12.60 -13.41 -3.35
CA PRO A 27 11.19 -13.55 -3.68
C PRO A 27 10.35 -14.04 -2.51
N ILE A 28 10.92 -14.84 -1.61
CA ILE A 28 10.19 -15.42 -0.47
C ILE A 28 9.96 -14.36 0.60
N GLY A 29 10.99 -13.56 0.90
CA GLY A 29 10.89 -12.41 1.80
C GLY A 29 9.84 -11.41 1.31
N THR A 30 9.90 -11.05 0.03
CA THR A 30 8.93 -10.13 -0.60
C THR A 30 7.51 -10.70 -0.57
N LEU A 31 7.33 -11.97 -0.92
CA LEU A 31 6.03 -12.62 -0.90
C LEU A 31 5.45 -12.67 0.52
N THR A 32 6.29 -12.93 1.52
CA THR A 32 5.88 -12.91 2.93
C THR A 32 5.42 -11.52 3.34
N LEU A 33 6.15 -10.47 2.96
CA LEU A 33 5.81 -9.09 3.28
C LEU A 33 4.46 -8.69 2.68
N ILE A 34 4.26 -9.00 1.39
CA ILE A 34 2.99 -8.75 0.68
C ILE A 34 1.86 -9.59 1.29
N GLY A 35 2.12 -10.86 1.60
CA GLY A 35 1.13 -11.77 2.17
C GLY A 35 0.64 -11.31 3.54
N VAL A 36 1.55 -10.91 4.43
CA VAL A 36 1.22 -10.36 5.74
C VAL A 36 0.45 -9.04 5.59
N TYR A 37 0.91 -8.15 4.71
CA TYR A 37 0.23 -6.89 4.43
C TYR A 37 -1.20 -7.11 3.93
N PHE A 38 -1.39 -8.01 2.96
CA PHE A 38 -2.70 -8.37 2.43
C PHE A 38 -3.61 -8.97 3.51
N LEU A 39 -3.06 -9.84 4.37
CA LEU A 39 -3.80 -10.44 5.47
C LEU A 39 -4.32 -9.38 6.46
N ILE A 40 -3.50 -8.36 6.77
CA ILE A 40 -3.90 -7.23 7.60
C ILE A 40 -5.03 -6.43 6.92
N LEU A 41 -4.94 -6.18 5.61
CA LEU A 41 -5.98 -5.46 4.88
C LEU A 41 -7.32 -6.22 4.90
N VAL A 42 -7.31 -7.52 4.62
CA VAL A 42 -8.52 -8.35 4.66
C VAL A 42 -9.09 -8.41 6.07
N PHE A 43 -8.23 -8.55 7.07
CA PHE A 43 -8.65 -8.55 8.47
C PHE A 43 -9.30 -7.21 8.87
N LEU A 44 -8.68 -6.08 8.53
CA LEU A 44 -9.24 -4.75 8.81
C LEU A 44 -10.54 -4.51 8.04
N TRP A 45 -10.59 -4.90 6.76
CA TRP A 45 -11.80 -4.82 5.94
C TRP A 45 -12.95 -5.61 6.54
N PHE A 46 -12.70 -6.87 6.93
CA PHE A 46 -13.67 -7.71 7.61
C PHE A 46 -14.06 -7.10 8.96
N PHE A 47 -13.10 -6.63 9.75
CA PHE A 47 -13.38 -5.99 11.03
C PHE A 47 -14.28 -4.76 10.88
N MET A 48 -14.05 -3.90 9.88
CA MET A 48 -14.91 -2.76 9.57
C MET A 48 -16.33 -3.20 9.17
N TYR A 49 -16.46 -4.27 8.38
CA TYR A 49 -17.76 -4.89 8.10
C TYR A 49 -18.46 -5.28 9.42
N PHE A 50 -17.79 -6.00 10.32
CA PHE A 50 -18.40 -6.38 11.61
C PHE A 50 -18.80 -5.18 12.47
N VAL A 51 -17.97 -4.13 12.52
CA VAL A 51 -18.29 -2.90 13.25
C VAL A 51 -19.56 -2.24 12.72
N GLU A 52 -19.77 -2.27 11.41
CA GLU A 52 -20.96 -1.71 10.76
C GLU A 52 -22.21 -2.57 10.98
N PHE A 53 -22.09 -3.90 10.89
CA PHE A 53 -23.23 -4.82 10.86
C PHE A 53 -23.58 -5.49 12.19
N LEU A 54 -22.77 -5.37 13.25
CA LEU A 54 -23.07 -5.94 14.58
C LEU A 54 -23.85 -5.02 15.53
N GLY A 55 -24.18 -3.78 15.13
CA GLY A 55 -24.80 -2.81 16.04
C GLY A 55 -25.66 -1.71 15.43
N ASN A 56 -25.79 -1.64 14.10
CA ASN A 56 -26.65 -0.68 13.43
C ASN A 56 -27.33 -1.38 12.24
N ASP A 57 -28.66 -1.28 12.14
CA ASP A 57 -29.43 -1.77 11.00
C ASP A 57 -28.80 -1.28 9.67
N PRO A 58 -28.84 -2.10 8.60
CA PRO A 58 -28.04 -1.93 7.39
C PRO A 58 -28.28 -0.55 6.75
N THR A 59 -27.36 0.39 6.98
CA THR A 59 -27.48 1.79 6.53
C THR A 59 -26.65 2.06 5.27
N VAL A 60 -26.45 1.06 4.40
CA VAL A 60 -25.66 1.26 3.17
C VAL A 60 -26.41 0.77 1.93
N VAL A 61 -27.21 1.67 1.36
CA VAL A 61 -27.42 1.87 -0.11
C VAL A 61 -27.90 0.66 -0.95
N GLY A 62 -28.22 -0.50 -0.37
CA GLY A 62 -28.65 -1.68 -1.13
C GLY A 62 -30.11 -1.62 -1.61
N GLY A 63 -31.03 -1.08 -0.82
CA GLY A 63 -32.46 -1.04 -1.17
C GLY A 63 -32.84 0.16 -2.03
N THR A 64 -32.40 1.35 -1.62
CA THR A 64 -32.90 2.62 -2.19
C THR A 64 -32.35 2.88 -3.59
N LEU A 65 -31.07 2.58 -3.85
CA LEU A 65 -30.46 2.78 -5.17
C LEU A 65 -30.94 1.72 -6.18
N VAL A 66 -31.12 0.47 -5.74
CA VAL A 66 -31.61 -0.63 -6.59
C VAL A 66 -33.08 -0.44 -6.97
N LEU A 67 -33.91 0.06 -6.05
CA LEU A 67 -35.31 0.38 -6.34
C LEU A 67 -35.45 1.58 -7.29
N LEU A 68 -34.63 2.63 -7.13
CA LEU A 68 -34.60 3.78 -8.05
C LEU A 68 -34.06 3.40 -9.44
N ALA A 69 -33.04 2.54 -9.52
CA ALA A 69 -32.49 2.09 -10.80
C ALA A 69 -33.39 1.08 -11.54
N THR A 70 -34.23 0.33 -10.82
CA THR A 70 -35.13 -0.69 -11.38
C THR A 70 -36.54 -0.16 -11.64
N GLY A 71 -36.98 0.89 -10.94
CA GLY A 71 -38.31 1.50 -11.10
C GLY A 71 -38.55 2.20 -12.44
N GLU A 72 -37.50 2.69 -13.10
CA GLU A 72 -37.56 3.38 -14.40
C GLU A 72 -37.60 2.42 -15.62
N ARG A 73 -37.44 1.11 -15.39
CA ARG A 73 -37.39 0.09 -16.47
C ARG A 73 -38.69 -0.70 -16.63
N LEU A 74 -39.66 -0.47 -15.76
CA LEU A 74 -40.93 -1.22 -15.69
C LEU A 74 -42.19 -0.32 -15.86
N LEU A 75 -42.00 0.97 -16.20
CA LEU A 75 -43.03 1.89 -16.68
C LEU A 75 -42.68 2.36 -18.09
#